data_AF-A0A359HJY5-F1
#
_entry.id   AF-A0A359HJY5-F1
#
_cell.length_a   1.000
_cell.length_b   1.000
_cell.length_c   1.000
_cell.angle_alpha   90.00
_cell.angle_beta   90.00
_cell.angle_gamma   90.00
#
_symmetry.space_group_name_H-M   'P 1'
#
loop_
_entity.id
_entity.type
_entity.pdbx_description
1 polymer ?
#
loop_
_entity_poly.entity_id
_entity_poly.type
_entity_poly.pdbx_seq_one_letter_code
_entity_poly.pdbx_strand_id
1 'polypeptide(L)'
;MAVNAGNANQVFAASDTKIWRSDNGGANWADTGLSGLNIFALAWDGAGNLYAGTSNGIYLYTLTGWVHLGLAGVSVTALVAHPTNPGVIYAGTLNGLQITRNAGATWNRGPLELNGLTISALNFDPADASQIFISTTTQGVLHMYDWK
;
A
#
# COMPACT_ATOMS: atom_id res chain seq x y z
N MET A 1 -4.58 3.36 -10.55
CA MET A 1 -4.21 2.23 -11.44
C MET A 1 -2.84 1.74 -11.02
N ALA A 2 -2.66 0.44 -10.85
CA ALA A 2 -1.38 -0.20 -10.51
C ALA A 2 -1.11 -1.33 -11.52
N VAL A 3 0.08 -1.35 -12.10
CA VAL A 3 0.51 -2.37 -13.07
C VAL A 3 1.43 -3.35 -12.36
N ASN A 4 1.24 -4.64 -12.57
CA ASN A 4 2.18 -5.64 -12.07
C ASN A 4 3.47 -5.59 -12.91
N ALA A 5 4.59 -5.21 -12.29
CA ALA A 5 5.87 -5.07 -12.98
C ALA A 5 6.43 -6.41 -13.52
N GLY A 6 6.05 -7.55 -12.92
CA GLY A 6 6.43 -8.89 -13.37
C GLY A 6 5.52 -9.46 -14.45
N ASN A 7 4.36 -8.82 -14.71
CA ASN A 7 3.43 -9.23 -15.75
C ASN A 7 2.64 -8.03 -16.26
N ALA A 8 3.11 -7.40 -17.34
CA ALA A 8 2.48 -6.22 -17.93
C ALA A 8 1.03 -6.47 -18.42
N ASN A 9 0.62 -7.73 -18.64
CA ASN A 9 -0.77 -8.06 -18.98
C ASN A 9 -1.70 -8.05 -17.77
N GLN A 10 -1.15 -8.12 -16.56
CA GLN A 10 -1.91 -8.04 -15.33
C GLN A 10 -1.95 -6.60 -14.79
N VAL A 11 -3.13 -6.00 -14.87
CA VAL A 11 -3.35 -4.61 -14.45
C VAL A 11 -4.50 -4.55 -13.45
N PHE A 12 -4.36 -3.72 -12.42
CA PHE A 12 -5.43 -3.45 -11.47
C PHE A 12 -5.80 -1.97 -11.46
N ALA A 13 -7.09 -1.69 -11.48
CA ALA A 13 -7.63 -0.34 -11.40
C ALA A 13 -8.59 -0.25 -10.21
N ALA A 14 -8.43 0.77 -9.38
CA ALA A 14 -9.35 1.07 -8.30
C ALA A 14 -10.27 2.22 -8.71
N SER A 15 -11.56 2.08 -8.41
CA SER A 15 -12.47 3.21 -8.16
C SER A 15 -12.54 3.47 -6.65
N ASP A 16 -13.39 4.39 -6.22
CA ASP A 16 -13.56 4.70 -4.79
C ASP A 16 -13.90 3.47 -3.95
N THR A 17 -14.62 2.48 -4.49
CA THR A 17 -15.15 1.34 -3.71
C THR A 17 -14.88 -0.04 -4.30
N LYS A 18 -14.26 -0.11 -5.48
CA LYS A 18 -14.01 -1.38 -6.19
C LYS A 18 -12.60 -1.43 -6.72
N ILE A 19 -12.07 -2.65 -6.80
CA ILE A 19 -10.83 -2.94 -7.51
C ILE A 19 -11.16 -3.92 -8.64
N TRP A 20 -10.78 -3.55 -9.85
CA TRP A 20 -10.94 -4.34 -11.06
C TRP A 20 -9.59 -4.91 -11.46
N ARG A 21 -9.57 -6.15 -11.94
CA ARG A 21 -8.41 -6.82 -12.52
C ARG A 21 -8.61 -7.01 -14.00
N SER A 22 -7.56 -6.79 -14.76
CA SER A 22 -7.42 -7.26 -16.13
C SER A 22 -6.24 -8.23 -16.21
N ASP A 23 -6.41 -9.33 -16.94
CA ASP A 23 -5.37 -10.32 -17.22
C ASP A 23 -4.92 -10.28 -18.71
N ASN A 24 -5.36 -9.27 -19.45
CA ASN A 24 -5.12 -9.12 -20.88
C ASN A 24 -4.80 -7.67 -21.29
N GLY A 25 -4.04 -6.95 -20.45
CA GLY A 25 -3.54 -5.61 -20.77
C GLY A 25 -4.63 -4.53 -20.80
N GLY A 26 -5.73 -4.72 -20.07
CA GLY A 26 -6.83 -3.75 -19.97
C GLY A 26 -7.94 -3.93 -21.01
N ALA A 27 -7.89 -4.96 -21.85
CA ALA A 27 -8.93 -5.22 -22.83
C ALA A 27 -10.25 -5.69 -22.19
N ASN A 28 -10.17 -6.52 -21.13
CA ASN A 28 -11.31 -6.95 -20.32
C ASN A 28 -11.01 -6.78 -18.83
N TRP A 29 -12.06 -6.54 -18.05
CA TRP A 29 -11.97 -6.30 -16.60
C TRP A 29 -12.95 -7.17 -15.82
N ALA A 30 -12.48 -7.72 -14.72
CA ALA A 30 -13.28 -8.46 -13.75
C ALA A 30 -13.21 -7.81 -12.37
N ASP A 31 -14.32 -7.77 -11.65
CA ASP A 31 -14.37 -7.32 -10.26
C ASP A 31 -13.58 -8.31 -9.38
N THR A 32 -12.71 -7.79 -8.52
CA THR A 32 -11.92 -8.61 -7.59
C THR A 32 -12.67 -8.96 -6.31
N GLY A 33 -13.86 -8.39 -6.10
CA GLY A 33 -14.77 -8.73 -5.00
C GLY A 33 -14.57 -7.91 -3.72
N LEU A 34 -13.59 -7.00 -3.66
CA LEU A 34 -13.49 -6.07 -2.53
C LEU A 34 -14.62 -5.03 -2.62
N SER A 35 -15.43 -4.94 -1.57
CA SER A 35 -16.59 -4.04 -1.52
C SER A 35 -16.84 -3.52 -0.11
N GLY A 36 -17.65 -2.46 0.00
CA GLY A 36 -18.05 -1.87 1.29
C GLY A 36 -16.96 -1.04 1.97
N LEU A 37 -15.86 -0.75 1.28
CA LEU A 37 -14.72 0.01 1.79
C LEU A 37 -14.31 1.07 0.77
N ASN A 38 -13.82 2.20 1.26
CA ASN A 38 -13.13 3.15 0.38
C ASN A 38 -11.72 2.65 0.11
N ILE A 39 -11.29 2.69 -1.14
CA ILE A 39 -9.95 2.29 -1.58
C ILE A 39 -9.12 3.54 -1.81
N PHE A 40 -8.04 3.70 -1.05
CA PHE A 40 -7.19 4.89 -1.12
C PHE A 40 -5.84 4.63 -1.79
N ALA A 41 -5.32 3.41 -1.68
CA ALA A 41 -4.01 3.08 -2.22
C ALA A 41 -3.95 1.63 -2.71
N LEU A 42 -3.12 1.39 -3.73
CA LEU A 42 -2.72 0.05 -4.18
C LEU A 42 -1.20 -0.01 -4.24
N ALA A 43 -0.61 -1.12 -3.78
CA ALA A 43 0.83 -1.33 -3.82
C ALA A 43 1.15 -2.78 -4.21
N TRP A 44 2.16 -2.94 -5.05
CA TRP A 44 2.77 -4.24 -5.34
C TRP A 44 4.08 -4.37 -4.57
N ASP A 45 4.40 -5.56 -4.07
CA ASP A 45 5.77 -5.90 -3.69
C ASP A 45 6.53 -6.55 -4.86
N GLY A 46 7.84 -6.78 -4.66
CA GLY A 46 8.67 -7.45 -5.66
C GLY A 46 8.36 -8.93 -5.90
N ALA A 47 7.56 -9.56 -5.03
CA ALA A 47 7.11 -10.93 -5.19
C ALA A 47 5.79 -11.03 -5.97
N GLY A 48 5.17 -9.89 -6.33
CA GLY A 48 3.90 -9.86 -7.03
C GLY A 48 2.69 -10.00 -6.10
N ASN A 49 2.82 -9.66 -4.81
CA ASN A 49 1.67 -9.52 -3.93
C ASN A 49 1.04 -8.14 -4.12
N LEU A 50 -0.29 -8.08 -4.27
CA LEU A 50 -1.05 -6.84 -4.35
C LEU A 50 -1.70 -6.53 -3.00
N TYR A 51 -1.49 -5.31 -2.52
CA TYR A 51 -2.08 -4.79 -1.31
C TYR A 51 -3.01 -3.61 -1.62
N ALA A 52 -4.09 -3.50 -0.86
CA ALA A 52 -5.00 -2.37 -0.89
C ALA A 52 -5.05 -1.67 0.47
N GLY A 53 -4.72 -0.38 0.49
CA GLY A 53 -4.98 0.51 1.62
C GLY A 53 -6.41 1.04 1.54
N THR A 54 -7.17 0.87 2.62
CA THR A 54 -8.61 1.16 2.63
C THR A 54 -9.01 2.04 3.81
N SER A 55 -10.28 2.40 3.89
CA SER A 55 -10.87 3.03 5.07
C SER A 55 -10.88 2.16 6.34
N ASN A 56 -10.56 0.86 6.23
CA ASN A 56 -10.55 -0.08 7.35
C ASN A 56 -9.33 -1.00 7.34
N GLY A 57 -8.15 -0.43 7.14
CA GLY A 57 -6.87 -1.14 7.17
C GLY A 57 -6.42 -1.63 5.80
N ILE A 58 -5.59 -2.66 5.81
CA ILE A 58 -4.94 -3.19 4.61
C ILE A 58 -5.51 -4.55 4.26
N TYR A 59 -5.70 -4.79 2.96
CA TYR A 59 -6.08 -6.08 2.43
C TYR A 59 -5.01 -6.60 1.46
N LEU A 60 -4.73 -7.89 1.53
CA LEU A 60 -3.87 -8.62 0.59
C LEU A 60 -4.75 -9.38 -0.41
N TYR A 61 -4.46 -9.25 -1.69
CA TYR A 61 -5.10 -10.04 -2.73
C TYR A 61 -4.45 -11.42 -2.83
N THR A 62 -5.26 -12.47 -2.70
CA THR A 62 -4.83 -13.88 -2.77
C THR A 62 -5.61 -14.63 -3.85
N LEU A 63 -5.25 -15.90 -4.07
CA LEU A 63 -5.97 -16.79 -5.00
C LEU A 63 -7.45 -16.97 -4.64
N THR A 64 -7.81 -16.85 -3.36
CA THR A 64 -9.18 -16.99 -2.86
C THR A 64 -9.88 -15.65 -2.63
N GLY A 65 -9.26 -14.53 -3.03
CA GLY A 65 -9.79 -13.18 -2.86
C GLY A 65 -9.03 -12.36 -1.83
N TRP A 66 -9.65 -11.28 -1.36
CA TRP A 66 -9.05 -10.33 -0.44
C TRP A 66 -9.08 -10.82 1.01
N VAL A 67 -7.93 -10.75 1.68
CA VAL A 67 -7.77 -11.10 3.09
C VAL A 67 -7.35 -9.86 3.87
N HIS A 68 -8.02 -9.58 5.01
CA HIS A 68 -7.63 -8.49 5.89
C HIS A 68 -6.26 -8.79 6.50
N LEU A 69 -5.30 -7.91 6.25
CA LEU A 69 -3.91 -8.08 6.62
C LEU A 69 -3.58 -7.42 7.96
N GLY A 70 -4.35 -6.39 8.35
CA GLY A 70 -4.15 -5.70 9.62
C GLY A 70 -4.60 -4.24 9.59
N LEU A 71 -4.32 -3.55 10.70
CA LEU A 71 -4.74 -2.16 10.95
C LEU A 71 -6.27 -1.98 10.92
N ALA A 72 -7.02 -2.92 11.53
CA ALA A 72 -8.48 -2.82 11.64
C ALA A 72 -8.88 -1.49 12.30
N GLY A 73 -9.88 -0.81 11.74
CA GLY A 73 -10.36 0.49 12.21
C GLY A 73 -9.47 1.68 11.84
N VAL A 74 -8.38 1.48 11.10
CA VAL A 74 -7.45 2.54 10.70
C VAL A 74 -7.60 2.85 9.22
N SER A 75 -7.80 4.12 8.89
CA SER A 75 -7.77 4.57 7.50
C SER A 75 -6.34 4.63 6.97
N VAL A 76 -6.06 3.87 5.92
CA VAL A 76 -4.74 3.79 5.28
C VAL A 76 -4.78 4.54 3.97
N THR A 77 -4.21 5.74 3.98
CA THR A 77 -4.28 6.74 2.91
C THR A 77 -3.17 6.62 1.89
N ALA A 78 -2.03 6.04 2.27
CA ALA A 78 -0.90 5.78 1.40
C ALA A 78 -0.27 4.42 1.72
N LEU A 79 0.29 3.76 0.71
CA LEU A 79 0.84 2.42 0.88
C LEU A 79 1.99 2.19 -0.10
N VAL A 80 3.12 1.68 0.41
CA VAL A 80 4.20 1.12 -0.41
C VAL A 80 4.69 -0.19 0.20
N ALA A 81 5.01 -1.16 -0.65
CA ALA A 81 5.60 -2.43 -0.26
C ALA A 81 7.02 -2.52 -0.82
N HIS A 82 7.93 -3.11 -0.06
CA HIS A 82 9.36 -3.08 -0.39
C HIS A 82 9.65 -3.90 -1.66
N PRO A 83 10.40 -3.35 -2.63
CA PRO A 83 10.58 -3.98 -3.95
C PRO A 83 11.45 -5.24 -3.93
N THR A 84 12.26 -5.44 -2.90
CA THR A 84 13.17 -6.61 -2.80
C THR A 84 13.07 -7.37 -1.48
N ASN A 85 12.15 -6.98 -0.59
CA ASN A 85 11.99 -7.60 0.72
C ASN A 85 10.49 -7.82 1.02
N PRO A 86 9.90 -8.88 0.46
CA PRO A 86 8.49 -9.20 0.67
C PRO A 86 8.16 -9.27 2.15
N GLY A 87 7.05 -8.66 2.54
CA GLY A 87 6.62 -8.58 3.94
C GLY A 87 7.07 -7.33 4.69
N VAL A 88 7.89 -6.46 4.08
CA VAL A 88 8.09 -5.09 4.54
C VAL A 88 7.11 -4.16 3.83
N ILE A 89 6.21 -3.54 4.59
CA ILE A 89 5.17 -2.64 4.06
C ILE A 89 5.08 -1.40 4.95
N TYR A 90 5.02 -0.24 4.30
CA TYR A 90 4.88 1.06 4.93
C TYR A 90 3.49 1.61 4.61
N ALA A 91 2.73 1.90 5.65
CA ALA A 91 1.34 2.31 5.56
C ALA A 91 1.16 3.70 6.18
N GLY A 92 0.89 4.67 5.33
CA GLY A 92 0.53 6.02 5.73
C GLY A 92 -0.90 6.04 6.24
N THR A 93 -1.10 6.67 7.39
CA THR A 93 -2.42 6.80 8.02
C THR A 93 -2.72 8.28 8.31
N LEU A 94 -3.92 8.55 8.82
CA LEU A 94 -4.27 9.88 9.33
C LEU A 94 -3.48 10.30 10.58
N ASN A 95 -2.83 9.35 11.26
CA ASN A 95 -2.12 9.57 12.52
C ASN A 95 -0.71 8.93 12.49
N GLY A 96 0.03 9.23 11.42
CA GLY A 96 1.42 8.82 11.23
C GLY A 96 1.59 7.55 10.41
N LEU A 97 2.81 7.02 10.45
CA LEU A 97 3.24 5.86 9.68
C LEU A 97 3.08 4.58 10.50
N GLN A 98 2.65 3.49 9.85
CA GLN A 98 2.68 2.13 10.38
C GLN A 98 3.60 1.27 9.50
N ILE A 99 4.35 0.37 10.11
CA ILE A 99 5.35 -0.46 9.42
C ILE A 99 5.17 -1.90 9.88
N THR A 100 5.05 -2.82 8.91
CA THR A 100 5.27 -4.24 9.14
C THR A 100 6.58 -4.66 8.50
N ARG A 101 7.25 -5.64 9.10
CA ARG A 101 8.45 -6.31 8.57
C ARG A 101 8.28 -7.83 8.50
N ASN A 102 7.05 -8.30 8.69
CA ASN A 102 6.71 -9.72 8.79
C ASN A 102 5.37 -10.01 8.10
N ALA A 103 5.16 -9.38 6.93
CA ALA A 103 4.00 -9.61 6.07
C ALA A 103 2.66 -9.39 6.78
N GLY A 104 2.58 -8.37 7.63
CA GLY A 104 1.35 -7.97 8.31
C GLY A 104 1.07 -8.73 9.61
N ALA A 105 1.90 -9.68 10.02
CA ALA A 105 1.71 -10.39 11.29
C ALA A 105 1.79 -9.43 12.49
N THR A 106 2.66 -8.41 12.43
CA THR A 106 2.65 -7.29 13.38
C THR A 106 2.87 -5.95 12.67
N TRP A 107 2.33 -4.90 13.27
CA TRP A 107 2.46 -3.51 12.82
C TRP A 107 3.01 -2.66 13.94
N ASN A 108 4.06 -1.91 13.64
CA ASN A 108 4.71 -1.00 14.57
C ASN A 108 4.55 0.43 14.08
N ARG A 109 4.45 1.39 15.01
CA ARG A 109 4.50 2.79 14.64
C ARG A 109 5.85 3.11 14.00
N GLY A 110 5.81 3.95 12.98
CA GLY A 110 6.99 4.58 12.43
C GLY A 110 7.60 5.61 13.39
N PRO A 111 8.52 6.43 12.88
CA PRO A 111 9.25 7.39 13.68
C PRO A 111 8.35 8.44 14.36
N LEU A 112 8.77 8.90 15.54
CA LEU A 112 7.97 9.70 16.46
C LEU A 112 7.57 11.06 15.86
N GLU A 113 8.42 11.63 15.01
CA GLU A 113 8.21 12.88 14.29
C GLU A 113 7.02 12.83 13.32
N LEU A 114 6.58 11.65 12.91
CA LEU A 114 5.39 11.47 12.06
C LEU A 114 4.10 11.30 12.86
N ASN A 115 4.18 11.14 14.18
CA ASN A 115 2.98 10.93 15.00
C ASN A 115 2.07 12.16 14.95
N GLY A 116 0.77 11.94 14.76
CA GLY A 116 -0.20 13.03 14.60
C GLY A 116 -0.27 13.62 13.19
N LEU A 117 0.66 13.27 12.29
CA LEU A 117 0.65 13.77 10.92
C LEU A 117 -0.17 12.85 10.01
N THR A 118 -1.02 13.44 9.18
CA THR A 118 -1.67 12.69 8.11
C THR A 118 -0.68 12.49 6.98
N ILE A 119 -0.38 11.22 6.69
CA ILE A 119 0.49 10.82 5.60
C ILE A 119 -0.34 10.76 4.31
N SER A 120 0.00 11.59 3.32
CA SER A 120 -0.72 11.69 2.06
C SER A 120 -0.09 10.88 0.92
N ALA A 121 1.22 10.65 0.96
CA ALA A 121 1.92 9.84 -0.03
C ALA A 121 3.19 9.21 0.55
N LEU A 122 3.56 8.06 -0.01
CA LEU A 122 4.79 7.33 0.27
C LEU A 122 5.36 6.84 -1.07
N ASN A 123 6.67 6.98 -1.28
CA ASN A 123 7.36 6.43 -2.46
C ASN A 123 8.78 6.04 -2.08
N PHE A 124 9.24 4.87 -2.54
CA PHE A 124 10.67 4.54 -2.47
C PHE A 124 11.47 5.43 -3.43
N ASP A 125 12.73 5.71 -3.08
CA ASP A 125 13.69 6.23 -4.05
C ASP A 125 13.96 5.14 -5.12
N PRO A 126 13.71 5.41 -6.41
CA PRO A 126 13.99 4.45 -7.48
C PRO A 126 15.47 4.05 -7.59
N ALA A 127 16.39 4.91 -7.15
CA ALA A 127 17.83 4.64 -7.16
C ALA A 127 18.28 3.89 -5.88
N ASP A 128 17.50 3.96 -4.80
CA ASP A 128 17.85 3.40 -3.50
C ASP A 128 16.62 3.02 -2.67
N ALA A 129 16.22 1.75 -2.73
CA ALA A 129 15.07 1.23 -1.99
C ALA A 129 15.23 1.27 -0.45
N SER A 130 16.38 1.66 0.09
CA SER A 130 16.53 1.94 1.53
C SER A 130 15.89 3.27 1.94
N GLN A 131 15.59 4.15 0.99
CA GLN A 131 15.04 5.48 1.23
C GLN A 131 13.58 5.58 0.81
N ILE A 132 12.78 6.27 1.62
CA ILE A 132 11.36 6.54 1.35
C ILE A 132 11.11 8.04 1.48
N PHE A 133 10.46 8.61 0.47
CA PHE A 133 9.90 9.94 0.50
C PHE A 133 8.49 9.91 1.09
N ILE A 134 8.24 10.77 2.07
CA ILE A 134 6.99 10.82 2.81
C ILE A 134 6.37 12.20 2.61
N SER A 135 5.11 12.28 2.20
CA SER A 135 4.38 13.55 2.14
C SER A 135 3.34 13.61 3.23
N THR A 136 3.20 14.78 3.85
CA THR A 136 2.18 15.04 4.87
C THR A 136 1.31 16.21 4.46
N THR A 137 0.04 16.19 4.86
CA THR A 137 -0.90 17.27 4.52
C THR A 137 -0.57 18.60 5.20
N THR A 138 0.11 18.57 6.35
CA THR A 138 0.34 19.76 7.19
C THR A 138 1.77 20.28 7.17
N GLN A 139 2.77 19.44 6.87
CA GLN A 139 4.19 19.83 6.90
C GLN A 139 4.90 19.70 5.53
N GLY A 140 4.17 19.41 4.45
CA GLY A 140 4.75 19.23 3.12
C GLY A 140 5.49 17.89 2.96
N VAL A 141 6.44 17.83 2.02
CA VAL A 141 7.28 16.64 1.79
C VAL A 141 8.33 16.56 2.90
N LEU A 142 8.22 15.53 3.74
CA LEU A 142 9.22 15.14 4.73
C LEU A 142 10.14 14.07 4.11
N HIS A 143 11.43 14.37 4.09
CA HIS A 143 12.47 13.42 3.69
C HIS A 143 12.85 12.56 4.90
N MET A 144 12.86 11.22 4.81
CA MET A 144 13.18 10.41 6.00
C MET A 144 13.78 9.01 5.74
N TYR A 145 15.11 8.95 5.93
CA TYR A 145 16.02 7.93 6.47
C TYR A 145 15.89 6.41 6.20
N ASP A 146 17.07 5.79 6.09
CA ASP A 146 17.39 4.35 6.06
C ASP A 146 17.16 3.71 7.44
N TRP A 147 16.25 2.74 7.53
CA TRP A 147 15.90 2.05 8.78
C TRP A 147 16.31 0.58 8.74
N LYS A 148 17.62 0.35 8.91
CA LYS A 148 18.19 -0.97 9.19
C LYS A 148 17.57 -1.64 10.41
#